data_AF-A0A2A6E800-F1
#
_entry.id   AF-A0A2A6E800-F1
#
_cell.length_a   1.000
_cell.length_b   1.000
_cell.length_c   1.000
_cell.angle_alpha   90.00
_cell.angle_beta   90.00
_cell.angle_gamma   90.00
#
_symmetry.space_group_name_H-M   'P 1'
#
loop_
_entity.id
_entity.type
_entity.pdbx_description
1 polymer ?
#
loop_
_entity_poly.entity_id
_entity_poly.type
_entity_poly.pdbx_seq_one_letter_code
_entity_poly.pdbx_strand_id
1 'polypeptide(L)'
;MAAQNNKPTNRKTNIKDIFLMLPDNAFGHPDFTLEKRKEMLKTIGQQPNINVENYDGTYAYIELCDERNGYLSVFYYFLEGYKYEICYWNLKDGRKLVAVNKDEGHGDVNFYLYENGNLSEDLYYCPDIYNVQLDDFFETSHLDEKEKGILQDLFENRIVFQHLLPRKGTSIEMRIGSIPFDMSYESMFEEAGLKDEKIIFKHLIFKWLNEKWVKEVRKGIGTAE
;
A
#
# COMPACT_ATOMS: atom_id res chain seq x y z
N MET A 1 33.35 1.65 -42.80
CA MET A 1 32.48 2.55 -42.00
C MET A 1 31.96 1.73 -40.84
N ALA A 2 32.47 1.95 -39.63
CA ALA A 2 32.09 1.19 -38.45
C ALA A 2 30.86 1.83 -37.81
N ALA A 3 29.80 1.03 -37.63
CA ALA A 3 28.60 1.44 -36.90
C ALA A 3 28.98 1.71 -35.44
N GLN A 4 28.76 2.95 -35.00
CA GLN A 4 28.84 3.31 -33.59
C GLN A 4 27.64 2.69 -32.88
N ASN A 5 27.92 1.67 -32.06
CA ASN A 5 26.98 1.21 -31.04
C ASN A 5 26.67 2.37 -30.10
N ASN A 6 25.48 2.96 -30.27
CA ASN A 6 24.91 3.87 -29.30
C ASN A 6 24.75 3.11 -27.97
N LYS A 7 25.62 3.43 -27.00
CA LYS A 7 25.40 3.06 -25.60
C LYS A 7 24.00 3.53 -25.19
N PRO A 8 23.21 2.75 -24.45
CA PRO A 8 21.99 3.26 -23.84
C PRO A 8 22.38 4.46 -22.98
N THR A 9 21.72 5.58 -23.23
CA THR A 9 21.84 6.80 -22.45
C THR A 9 21.58 6.48 -20.97
N ASN A 10 22.37 7.09 -20.08
CA ASN A 10 22.30 7.06 -18.61
C ASN A 10 20.96 7.63 -18.06
N ARG A 11 19.82 7.17 -18.57
CA ARG A 11 18.52 7.59 -18.10
C ARG A 11 18.26 6.93 -16.76
N LYS A 12 18.15 7.75 -15.71
CA LYS A 12 17.74 7.31 -14.38
C LYS A 12 16.32 6.74 -14.45
N THR A 13 16.15 5.47 -14.07
CA THR A 13 14.85 4.79 -14.00
C THR A 13 13.89 5.53 -13.07
N ASN A 14 12.71 5.86 -13.58
CA ASN A 14 11.64 6.56 -12.83
C ASN A 14 10.46 5.60 -12.49
N ILE A 15 9.41 6.13 -11.86
CA ILE A 15 8.26 5.31 -11.43
C ILE A 15 7.47 4.72 -12.61
N LYS A 16 7.46 5.37 -13.77
CA LYS A 16 6.80 4.85 -14.98
C LYS A 16 7.57 3.65 -15.54
N ASP A 17 8.90 3.74 -15.54
CA ASP A 17 9.77 2.66 -15.96
C ASP A 17 9.59 1.45 -15.02
N ILE A 18 9.59 1.68 -13.69
CA ILE A 18 9.29 0.65 -12.68
C ILE A 18 7.89 0.07 -12.88
N PHE A 19 6.88 0.91 -13.10
CA PHE A 19 5.51 0.47 -13.34
C PHE A 19 5.41 -0.48 -14.51
N LEU A 20 6.20 -0.30 -15.58
CA LEU A 20 6.24 -1.21 -16.73
C LEU A 20 7.12 -2.46 -16.49
N MET A 21 8.12 -2.37 -15.62
CA MET A 21 8.99 -3.51 -15.26
C MET A 21 8.34 -4.49 -14.29
N LEU A 22 7.36 -4.05 -13.50
CA LEU A 22 6.62 -4.94 -12.61
C LEU A 22 5.97 -6.10 -13.39
N PRO A 23 6.03 -7.34 -12.86
CA PRO A 23 5.37 -8.47 -13.48
C PRO A 23 3.85 -8.36 -13.32
N ASP A 24 3.07 -8.96 -14.23
CA ASP A 24 1.60 -8.85 -14.22
C ASP A 24 0.97 -9.41 -12.92
N ASN A 25 1.58 -10.42 -12.32
CA ASN A 25 1.16 -10.97 -11.02
C ASN A 25 1.37 -9.99 -9.84
N ALA A 26 2.18 -8.94 -10.00
CA ALA A 26 2.27 -7.85 -9.03
C ALA A 26 0.96 -7.03 -8.95
N PHE A 27 0.03 -7.25 -9.87
CA PHE A 27 -1.31 -6.64 -9.86
C PHE A 27 -2.40 -7.69 -9.68
N GLY A 28 -2.19 -8.92 -10.19
CA GLY A 28 -3.16 -10.01 -9.99
C GLY A 28 -4.46 -9.84 -10.76
N HIS A 29 -4.52 -8.92 -11.73
CA HIS A 29 -5.72 -8.60 -12.48
C HIS A 29 -5.46 -8.44 -14.00
N PRO A 30 -6.31 -8.98 -14.89
CA PRO A 30 -6.14 -8.91 -16.35
C PRO A 30 -6.21 -7.49 -16.93
N ASP A 31 -6.60 -6.49 -16.15
CA ASP A 31 -6.53 -5.07 -16.56
C ASP A 31 -5.15 -4.43 -16.41
N PHE A 32 -4.19 -5.17 -15.84
CA PHE A 32 -2.85 -4.68 -15.56
C PHE A 32 -1.76 -5.42 -16.35
N THR A 33 -2.10 -6.02 -17.49
CA THR A 33 -1.09 -6.57 -18.41
C THR A 33 -0.12 -5.47 -18.85
N LEU A 34 1.11 -5.84 -19.21
CA LEU A 34 2.11 -4.89 -19.71
C LEU A 34 1.57 -3.97 -20.81
N GLU A 35 0.82 -4.51 -21.77
CA GLU A 35 0.25 -3.71 -22.86
C GLU A 35 -0.79 -2.71 -22.35
N LYS A 36 -1.68 -3.10 -21.43
CA LYS A 36 -2.66 -2.19 -20.82
C LYS A 36 -1.96 -1.11 -19.99
N ARG A 37 -0.92 -1.45 -19.23
CA ARG A 37 -0.12 -0.48 -18.47
C ARG A 37 0.56 0.56 -19.38
N LYS A 38 1.05 0.15 -20.55
CA LYS A 38 1.59 1.09 -21.58
C LYS A 38 0.52 2.05 -22.09
N GLU A 39 -0.71 1.57 -22.32
CA GLU A 39 -1.82 2.43 -22.75
C GLU A 39 -2.20 3.42 -21.64
N MET A 40 -2.33 2.98 -20.39
CA MET A 40 -2.66 3.86 -19.26
C MET A 40 -1.68 5.02 -19.09
N LEU A 41 -0.39 4.80 -19.35
CA LEU A 41 0.63 5.85 -19.26
C LEU A 41 0.43 6.98 -20.27
N LYS A 42 -0.36 6.78 -21.34
CA LYS A 42 -0.69 7.82 -22.32
C LYS A 42 -1.82 8.74 -21.85
N THR A 43 -2.62 8.31 -20.88
CA THR A 43 -3.84 8.99 -20.40
C THR A 43 -3.83 9.21 -18.89
N ILE A 44 -2.67 9.51 -18.31
CA ILE A 44 -2.50 9.76 -16.87
C ILE A 44 -3.44 10.89 -16.42
N GLY A 45 -4.17 10.66 -15.33
CA GLY A 45 -5.13 11.58 -14.74
C GLY A 45 -6.45 11.70 -15.52
N GLN A 46 -6.64 10.89 -16.57
CA GLN A 46 -7.85 10.90 -17.37
C GLN A 46 -8.65 9.62 -17.07
N GLN A 47 -9.82 9.80 -16.47
CA GLN A 47 -10.78 8.72 -16.33
C GLN A 47 -11.29 8.32 -17.73
N PRO A 48 -11.35 7.02 -18.05
CA PRO A 48 -11.91 6.56 -19.32
C PRO A 48 -13.35 7.06 -19.48
N ASN A 49 -13.72 7.48 -20.69
CA ASN A 49 -15.10 7.84 -20.99
C ASN A 49 -15.91 6.55 -21.19
N ILE A 50 -16.72 6.22 -20.19
CA ILE A 50 -17.48 4.97 -20.14
C ILE A 50 -18.95 5.31 -20.34
N ASN A 51 -19.53 4.76 -21.41
CA ASN A 51 -20.96 4.86 -21.63
C ASN A 51 -21.67 3.85 -20.71
N VAL A 52 -22.31 4.36 -19.65
CA VAL A 52 -22.98 3.58 -18.61
C VAL A 52 -24.10 2.70 -19.18
N GLU A 53 -24.70 3.09 -20.32
CA GLU A 53 -25.79 2.32 -20.95
C GLU A 53 -25.30 1.05 -21.68
N ASN A 54 -24.01 0.97 -22.02
CA ASN A 54 -23.37 -0.16 -22.70
C ASN A 54 -22.22 -0.76 -21.87
N TYR A 55 -22.32 -0.67 -20.54
CA TYR A 55 -21.23 -0.95 -19.62
C TYR A 55 -20.86 -2.45 -19.62
N ASP A 56 -19.81 -2.81 -20.36
CA ASP A 56 -19.33 -4.20 -20.52
C ASP A 56 -18.11 -4.53 -19.64
N GLY A 57 -18.02 -3.91 -18.46
CA GLY A 57 -17.08 -4.35 -17.43
C GLY A 57 -16.13 -3.28 -16.91
N THR A 58 -15.06 -3.78 -16.33
CA THR A 58 -14.14 -3.10 -15.43
C THR A 58 -13.21 -2.15 -16.18
N TYR A 59 -12.66 -1.15 -15.49
CA TYR A 59 -11.66 -0.28 -16.09
C TYR A 59 -10.60 0.11 -15.08
N ALA A 60 -9.39 0.38 -15.55
CA ALA A 60 -8.31 0.94 -14.75
C ALA A 60 -7.71 2.16 -15.43
N TYR A 61 -7.26 3.13 -14.63
CA TYR A 61 -6.53 4.30 -15.10
C TYR A 61 -5.57 4.81 -14.03
N ILE A 62 -4.47 5.41 -14.47
CA ILE A 62 -3.52 6.05 -13.55
C ILE A 62 -4.16 7.34 -13.05
N GLU A 63 -4.56 7.35 -11.79
CA GLU A 63 -5.12 8.52 -11.11
C GLU A 63 -4.04 9.58 -10.88
N LEU A 64 -2.87 9.14 -10.42
CA LEU A 64 -1.78 10.02 -10.05
C LEU A 64 -0.43 9.41 -10.42
N CYS A 65 0.45 10.23 -11.00
CA CYS A 65 1.86 9.89 -11.23
C CYS A 65 2.75 11.01 -10.72
N ASP A 66 3.47 10.76 -9.63
CA ASP A 66 4.41 11.68 -9.00
C ASP A 66 5.85 11.16 -9.21
N GLU A 67 6.40 11.43 -10.40
CA GLU A 67 7.74 10.95 -10.77
C GLU A 67 8.84 11.49 -9.83
N ARG A 68 8.65 12.70 -9.28
CA ARG A 68 9.61 13.35 -8.39
C ARG A 68 9.76 12.58 -7.08
N ASN A 69 8.65 12.13 -6.53
CA ASN A 69 8.65 11.35 -5.29
C ASN A 69 8.67 9.84 -5.53
N GLY A 70 8.70 9.41 -6.79
CA GLY A 70 8.74 7.99 -7.13
C GLY A 70 7.46 7.25 -6.75
N TYR A 71 6.30 7.91 -6.88
CA TYR A 71 4.99 7.37 -6.49
C TYR A 71 4.02 7.36 -7.67
N LEU A 72 3.16 6.36 -7.74
CA LEU A 72 2.08 6.24 -8.71
C LEU A 72 0.87 5.53 -8.08
N SER A 73 -0.34 6.00 -8.36
CA SER A 73 -1.59 5.27 -8.05
C SER A 73 -2.39 4.95 -9.31
N VAL A 74 -2.97 3.76 -9.33
CA VAL A 74 -3.91 3.31 -10.35
C VAL A 74 -5.24 3.04 -9.68
N PHE A 75 -6.29 3.69 -10.16
CA PHE A 75 -7.64 3.35 -9.79
C PHE A 75 -8.14 2.23 -10.69
N TYR A 76 -8.81 1.25 -10.09
CA TYR A 76 -9.44 0.14 -10.77
C TYR A 76 -10.90 0.05 -10.34
N TYR A 77 -11.82 0.17 -11.28
CA TYR A 77 -13.24 0.06 -11.00
C TYR A 77 -13.74 -1.36 -11.21
N PHE A 78 -14.15 -2.00 -10.11
CA PHE A 78 -14.99 -3.19 -10.10
C PHE A 78 -15.80 -3.22 -8.80
N LEU A 79 -17.12 -3.09 -8.89
CA LEU A 79 -18.15 -3.11 -7.83
C LEU A 79 -17.95 -2.18 -6.61
N GLU A 80 -16.71 -1.88 -6.19
CA GLU A 80 -16.34 -1.15 -4.98
C GLU A 80 -15.23 -0.12 -5.25
N GLY A 81 -14.48 -0.27 -6.35
CA GLY A 81 -13.31 0.55 -6.63
C GLY A 81 -12.13 0.07 -5.79
N TYR A 82 -11.05 -0.34 -6.44
CA TYR A 82 -9.81 -0.72 -5.80
C TYR A 82 -8.72 0.24 -6.24
N LYS A 83 -7.77 0.47 -5.36
CA LYS A 83 -6.61 1.32 -5.63
C LYS A 83 -5.34 0.49 -5.52
N TYR A 84 -4.51 0.62 -6.54
CA TYR A 84 -3.14 0.13 -6.51
C TYR A 84 -2.22 1.31 -6.24
N GLU A 85 -1.29 1.16 -5.32
CA GLU A 85 -0.26 2.16 -5.04
C GLU A 85 1.11 1.56 -5.29
N ILE A 86 1.99 2.31 -5.93
CA ILE A 86 3.37 1.90 -6.16
C ILE A 86 4.26 3.04 -5.73
N CYS A 87 5.28 2.74 -4.94
CA CYS A 87 6.31 3.71 -4.60
C CYS A 87 7.70 3.07 -4.61
N TYR A 88 8.75 3.89 -4.61
CA TYR A 88 10.10 3.39 -4.41
C TYR A 88 10.98 4.29 -3.52
N TRP A 89 11.92 3.66 -2.84
CA TRP A 89 13.01 4.30 -2.12
C TRP A 89 14.31 4.12 -2.90
N ASN A 90 15.10 5.19 -3.02
CA ASN A 90 16.45 5.09 -3.57
C ASN A 90 17.39 4.58 -2.48
N LEU A 91 18.09 3.49 -2.75
CA LEU A 91 19.17 3.00 -1.91
C LEU A 91 20.47 3.78 -2.20
N LYS A 92 21.37 3.84 -1.23
CA LYS A 92 22.65 4.57 -1.25
C LYS A 92 23.58 4.06 -2.34
N ASP A 93 23.47 2.77 -2.67
CA ASP A 93 24.25 2.11 -3.71
C ASP A 93 23.65 2.23 -5.12
N GLY A 94 22.53 2.95 -5.26
CA GLY A 94 21.87 3.20 -6.55
C GLY A 94 20.75 2.22 -6.91
N ARG A 95 20.59 1.12 -6.14
CA ARG A 95 19.41 0.24 -6.24
C ARG A 95 18.14 0.99 -5.81
N LYS A 96 16.97 0.40 -6.06
CA LYS A 96 15.70 0.91 -5.53
C LYS A 96 14.92 -0.20 -4.86
N LEU A 97 14.39 0.08 -3.67
CA LEU A 97 13.35 -0.72 -3.06
C LEU A 97 12.01 -0.24 -3.60
N VAL A 98 11.19 -1.11 -4.16
CA VAL A 98 9.88 -0.81 -4.72
C VAL A 98 8.84 -1.51 -3.86
N ALA A 99 7.78 -0.81 -3.48
CA ALA A 99 6.61 -1.39 -2.83
C ALA A 99 5.40 -1.28 -3.75
N VAL A 100 4.58 -2.34 -3.78
CA VAL A 100 3.30 -2.40 -4.47
C VAL A 100 2.23 -2.76 -3.46
N ASN A 101 1.25 -1.88 -3.36
CA ASN A 101 0.04 -2.02 -2.58
C ASN A 101 -1.11 -2.36 -3.52
N LYS A 102 -1.92 -3.36 -3.16
CA LYS A 102 -3.13 -3.77 -3.90
C LYS A 102 -4.35 -3.47 -3.05
N ASP A 103 -5.52 -3.48 -3.66
CA ASP A 103 -6.81 -3.49 -2.96
C ASP A 103 -6.94 -2.42 -1.86
N GLU A 104 -6.57 -1.17 -2.19
CA GLU A 104 -6.55 -0.03 -1.25
C GLU A 104 -5.65 -0.20 -0.02
N GLY A 105 -4.75 -1.17 -0.08
CA GLY A 105 -3.83 -1.54 0.98
C GLY A 105 -4.38 -2.53 1.99
N HIS A 106 -5.53 -3.13 1.73
CA HIS A 106 -6.01 -4.27 2.50
C HIS A 106 -5.14 -5.51 2.19
N GLY A 107 -4.56 -6.11 3.23
CA GLY A 107 -3.68 -7.27 3.09
C GLY A 107 -2.21 -6.90 2.90
N ASP A 108 -1.50 -7.68 2.09
CA ASP A 108 -0.03 -7.64 2.02
C ASP A 108 0.52 -6.52 1.12
N VAL A 109 1.64 -5.93 1.53
CA VAL A 109 2.46 -5.07 0.67
C VAL A 109 3.56 -5.92 0.03
N ASN A 110 3.57 -6.00 -1.30
CA ASN A 110 4.62 -6.71 -2.03
C ASN A 110 5.84 -5.81 -2.23
N PHE A 111 7.04 -6.34 -1.95
CA PHE A 111 8.30 -5.61 -2.12
C PHE A 111 9.14 -6.22 -3.24
N TYR A 112 9.84 -5.34 -3.96
CA TYR A 112 10.75 -5.70 -5.03
C TYR A 112 12.03 -4.88 -4.96
N LEU A 113 13.14 -5.45 -5.39
CA LEU A 113 14.41 -4.77 -5.54
C LEU A 113 14.69 -4.53 -7.03
N TYR A 114 14.89 -3.26 -7.38
CA TYR A 114 15.41 -2.86 -8.67
C TYR A 114 16.94 -2.79 -8.62
N GLU A 115 17.60 -3.58 -9.45
CA GLU A 115 19.05 -3.62 -9.58
C GLU A 115 19.46 -3.88 -11.03
N ASN A 116 20.37 -3.06 -11.57
CA ASN A 116 20.99 -3.24 -12.89
C ASN A 116 19.98 -3.45 -14.04
N GLY A 117 18.83 -2.79 -14.00
CA GLY A 117 17.81 -2.90 -15.04
C GLY A 117 16.77 -4.01 -14.81
N ASN A 118 16.92 -4.81 -13.76
CA ASN A 118 16.02 -5.91 -13.44
C ASN A 118 15.25 -5.62 -12.15
N LEU A 119 14.07 -6.21 -12.05
CA LEU A 119 13.23 -6.17 -10.85
C LEU A 119 13.01 -7.61 -10.35
N SER A 120 13.28 -7.86 -9.07
CA SER A 120 13.03 -9.15 -8.43
C SER A 120 12.27 -8.94 -7.13
N GLU A 121 11.44 -9.90 -6.72
CA GLU A 121 10.78 -9.88 -5.42
C GLU A 121 11.82 -9.84 -4.29
N ASP A 122 11.54 -9.07 -3.24
CA ASP A 122 12.44 -8.85 -2.11
C ASP A 122 11.70 -9.09 -0.79
N LEU A 123 12.26 -9.98 0.04
CA LEU A 123 11.77 -10.29 1.39
C LEU A 123 12.74 -9.85 2.49
N TYR A 124 13.83 -9.17 2.14
CA TYR A 124 14.90 -8.78 3.07
C TYR A 124 14.75 -7.33 3.53
N TYR A 125 14.39 -6.44 2.61
CA TYR A 125 14.14 -5.02 2.87
C TYR A 125 12.67 -4.74 3.15
N CYS A 126 11.81 -5.74 3.39
CA CYS A 126 10.44 -5.50 3.82
C CYS A 126 10.40 -5.11 5.32
N PRO A 127 9.44 -4.26 5.75
CA PRO A 127 9.19 -4.06 7.16
C PRO A 127 8.58 -5.32 7.78
N ASP A 128 8.77 -5.52 9.09
CA ASP A 128 8.13 -6.59 9.84
C ASP A 128 6.65 -6.24 10.11
N ILE A 129 5.84 -6.27 9.05
CA ILE A 129 4.41 -5.91 9.07
C ILE A 129 3.53 -7.01 9.67
N TYR A 130 4.07 -8.22 9.82
CA TYR A 130 3.32 -9.37 10.36
C TYR A 130 3.49 -9.54 11.88
N ASN A 131 4.60 -9.06 12.45
CA ASN A 131 4.87 -9.14 13.88
C ASN A 131 4.35 -7.90 14.61
N VAL A 132 3.04 -7.74 14.57
CA VAL A 132 2.33 -6.68 15.27
C VAL A 132 1.53 -7.23 16.44
N GLN A 133 1.33 -6.38 17.44
CA GLN A 133 0.71 -6.72 18.72
C GLN A 133 -0.45 -5.77 18.99
N LEU A 134 -1.36 -6.19 19.88
CA LEU A 134 -2.51 -5.41 20.28
C LEU A 134 -2.12 -3.97 20.71
N ASP A 135 -1.08 -3.85 21.51
CA ASP A 135 -0.61 -2.56 22.07
C ASP A 135 -0.01 -1.61 21.02
N ASP A 136 0.28 -2.08 19.80
CA ASP A 136 0.69 -1.23 18.69
C ASP A 136 -0.47 -0.40 18.12
N PHE A 137 -1.70 -0.91 18.26
CA PHE A 137 -2.91 -0.33 17.69
C PHE A 137 -3.91 0.17 18.73
N PHE A 138 -3.77 -0.25 19.99
CA PHE A 138 -4.67 0.13 21.07
C PHE A 138 -3.92 0.57 22.32
N GLU A 139 -4.46 1.56 23.03
CA GLU A 139 -4.11 1.79 24.43
C GLU A 139 -4.89 0.82 25.31
N THR A 140 -4.19 0.02 26.11
CA THR A 140 -4.77 -1.07 26.90
C THR A 140 -4.54 -0.88 28.40
N SER A 141 -3.75 0.11 28.80
CA SER A 141 -3.39 0.32 30.21
C SER A 141 -4.59 0.63 31.12
N HIS A 142 -5.67 1.17 30.56
CA HIS A 142 -6.91 1.48 31.28
C HIS A 142 -7.94 0.35 31.30
N LEU A 143 -7.73 -0.71 30.52
CA LEU A 143 -8.67 -1.84 30.40
C LEU A 143 -8.46 -2.85 31.53
N ASP A 144 -9.55 -3.46 32.00
CA ASP A 144 -9.45 -4.63 32.89
C ASP A 144 -9.11 -5.92 32.11
N GLU A 145 -8.83 -7.01 32.82
CA GLU A 145 -8.42 -8.28 32.22
C GLU A 145 -9.48 -8.88 31.27
N LYS A 146 -10.77 -8.70 31.59
CA LYS A 146 -11.85 -9.21 30.73
C LYS A 146 -11.89 -8.41 29.43
N GLU A 147 -11.79 -7.08 29.54
CA GLU A 147 -11.82 -6.17 28.41
C GLU A 147 -10.60 -6.36 27.49
N LYS A 148 -9.41 -6.54 28.07
CA LYS A 148 -8.21 -6.91 27.32
C LYS A 148 -8.38 -8.23 26.59
N GLY A 149 -8.97 -9.24 27.25
CA GLY A 149 -9.23 -10.54 26.63
C GLY A 149 -10.15 -10.45 25.41
N ILE A 150 -11.23 -9.66 25.49
CA ILE A 150 -12.13 -9.42 24.35
C ILE A 150 -11.40 -8.70 23.22
N LEU A 151 -10.64 -7.66 23.56
CA LEU A 151 -9.94 -6.87 22.55
C LEU A 151 -8.82 -7.67 21.86
N GLN A 152 -8.12 -8.53 22.60
CA GLN A 152 -7.13 -9.45 22.07
C GLN A 152 -7.75 -10.45 21.09
N ASP A 153 -8.91 -11.03 21.43
CA ASP A 153 -9.63 -11.96 20.55
C ASP A 153 -10.05 -11.28 19.24
N LEU A 154 -10.62 -10.07 19.32
CA LEU A 154 -10.96 -9.28 18.13
C LEU A 154 -9.71 -8.95 17.30
N PHE A 155 -8.60 -8.59 17.94
CA PHE A 155 -7.35 -8.29 17.27
C PHE A 155 -6.80 -9.48 16.48
N GLU A 156 -6.85 -10.68 17.05
CA GLU A 156 -6.35 -11.90 16.41
C GLU A 156 -7.29 -12.43 15.32
N ASN A 157 -8.60 -12.29 15.51
CA ASN A 157 -9.58 -13.04 14.70
C ASN A 157 -10.47 -12.17 13.80
N ARG A 158 -10.52 -10.85 14.02
CA ARG A 158 -11.45 -9.97 13.32
C ARG A 158 -10.80 -8.78 12.64
N ILE A 159 -9.82 -8.14 13.29
CA ILE A 159 -9.19 -6.92 12.77
C ILE A 159 -8.55 -7.16 11.40
N VAL A 160 -8.84 -6.27 10.45
CA VAL A 160 -8.10 -6.20 9.18
C VAL A 160 -7.16 -5.00 9.19
N PHE A 161 -6.00 -5.15 8.57
CA PHE A 161 -5.03 -4.07 8.44
C PHE A 161 -5.09 -3.45 7.05
N GLN A 162 -4.88 -2.13 7.03
CA GLN A 162 -4.70 -1.35 5.82
C GLN A 162 -3.33 -0.67 5.84
N HIS A 163 -2.59 -0.82 4.76
CA HIS A 163 -1.28 -0.20 4.56
C HIS A 163 -1.40 1.00 3.63
N LEU A 164 -0.67 2.09 3.92
CA LEU A 164 -0.61 3.26 3.04
C LEU A 164 0.83 3.50 2.61
N LEU A 165 1.05 3.56 1.29
CA LEU A 165 2.37 3.88 0.75
C LEU A 165 2.61 5.40 0.69
N PRO A 166 3.82 5.87 1.01
CA PRO A 166 4.10 7.30 1.04
C PRO A 166 4.18 7.86 -0.38
N ARG A 167 3.27 8.78 -0.72
CA ARG A 167 3.51 9.73 -1.81
C ARG A 167 4.58 10.75 -1.43
N LYS A 168 4.57 11.22 -0.18
CA LYS A 168 5.54 12.17 0.37
C LYS A 168 6.17 11.57 1.62
N GLY A 169 7.44 11.87 1.84
CA GLY A 169 8.21 11.22 2.91
C GLY A 169 8.57 9.78 2.52
N THR A 170 8.91 8.97 3.51
CA THR A 170 9.47 7.63 3.29
C THR A 170 8.88 6.56 4.21
N SER A 171 7.86 6.91 5.00
CA SER A 171 7.26 5.99 5.96
C SER A 171 6.06 5.27 5.37
N ILE A 172 5.91 4.00 5.73
CA ILE A 172 4.68 3.25 5.47
C ILE A 172 3.81 3.34 6.72
N GLU A 173 2.54 3.64 6.55
CA GLU A 173 1.56 3.64 7.65
C GLU A 173 0.78 2.33 7.62
N MET A 174 0.55 1.75 8.80
CA MET A 174 -0.31 0.59 8.99
C MET A 174 -1.40 0.98 9.98
N ARG A 175 -2.66 0.82 9.57
CA ARG A 175 -3.83 1.17 10.38
C ARG A 175 -4.83 0.02 10.39
N ILE A 176 -5.76 0.08 11.34
CA ILE A 176 -6.96 -0.75 11.28
C ILE A 176 -7.75 -0.30 10.05
N GLY A 177 -8.03 -1.25 9.17
CA GLY A 177 -8.83 -1.04 7.98
C GLY A 177 -10.31 -1.25 8.27
N SER A 178 -11.10 -1.16 7.20
CA SER A 178 -12.51 -1.54 7.13
C SER A 178 -12.68 -2.74 6.19
N ILE A 179 -13.75 -3.51 6.38
CA ILE A 179 -14.21 -4.46 5.38
C ILE A 179 -15.44 -3.84 4.70
N PRO A 180 -15.38 -3.51 3.40
CA PRO A 180 -16.53 -2.97 2.67
C PRO A 180 -17.77 -3.85 2.86
N PHE A 181 -18.91 -3.21 3.12
CA PHE A 181 -20.23 -3.86 3.28
C PHE A 181 -20.37 -4.87 4.43
N ASP A 182 -19.37 -5.01 5.31
CA ASP A 182 -19.48 -5.79 6.53
C ASP A 182 -19.93 -4.89 7.70
N MET A 183 -21.25 -4.71 7.81
CA MET A 183 -21.84 -3.92 8.92
C MET A 183 -21.46 -4.48 10.30
N SER A 184 -21.23 -5.79 10.42
CA SER A 184 -20.81 -6.41 11.68
C SER A 184 -19.35 -6.15 12.02
N TYR A 185 -18.55 -5.73 11.04
CA TYR A 185 -17.20 -5.23 11.31
C TYR A 185 -17.25 -3.84 11.94
N GLU A 186 -18.18 -2.98 11.48
CA GLU A 186 -18.34 -1.62 12.02
C GLU A 186 -18.82 -1.64 13.49
N SER A 187 -19.69 -2.59 13.86
CA SER A 187 -20.21 -2.77 15.22
C SER A 187 -19.42 -3.77 16.08
N MET A 188 -18.29 -4.30 15.60
CA MET A 188 -17.64 -5.47 16.23
C MET A 188 -17.25 -5.26 17.69
N PHE A 189 -16.82 -4.05 18.07
CA PHE A 189 -16.45 -3.76 19.46
C PHE A 189 -17.69 -3.75 20.37
N GLU A 190 -18.75 -3.07 19.95
CA GLU A 190 -20.01 -2.99 20.69
C GLU A 190 -20.65 -4.37 20.85
N GLU A 191 -20.70 -5.16 19.77
CA GLU A 191 -21.23 -6.52 19.78
C GLU A 191 -20.44 -7.45 20.71
N ALA A 192 -19.13 -7.25 20.83
CA ALA A 192 -18.28 -7.97 21.76
C ALA A 192 -18.40 -7.47 23.22
N GLY A 193 -19.18 -6.41 23.46
CA GLY A 193 -19.41 -5.82 24.77
C GLY A 193 -18.33 -4.83 25.21
N LEU A 194 -17.49 -4.35 24.28
CA LEU A 194 -16.56 -3.25 24.50
C LEU A 194 -17.20 -1.94 24.03
N LYS A 195 -17.39 -1.00 24.95
CA LYS A 195 -17.93 0.32 24.61
C LYS A 195 -16.91 1.14 23.85
N ASP A 196 -17.38 1.90 22.86
CA ASP A 196 -16.54 2.76 22.01
C ASP A 196 -15.66 3.72 22.81
N GLU A 197 -16.14 4.28 23.93
CA GLU A 197 -15.35 5.19 24.77
C GLU A 197 -14.08 4.57 25.37
N LYS A 198 -14.01 3.23 25.42
CA LYS A 198 -12.85 2.49 25.91
C LYS A 198 -11.85 2.14 24.81
N ILE A 199 -12.24 2.27 23.54
CA ILE A 199 -11.38 1.96 22.41
C ILE A 199 -10.56 3.20 22.05
N ILE A 200 -9.29 3.18 22.45
CA ILE A 200 -8.36 4.27 22.15
C ILE A 200 -7.33 3.76 21.14
N PHE A 201 -7.46 4.23 19.90
CA PHE A 201 -6.60 3.83 18.80
C PHE A 201 -5.21 4.45 18.88
N LYS A 202 -4.22 3.68 18.45
CA LYS A 202 -2.85 4.08 18.14
C LYS A 202 -2.59 3.88 16.65
N HIS A 203 -1.56 4.55 16.16
CA HIS A 203 -1.15 4.53 14.76
C HIS A 203 0.23 3.93 14.65
N LEU A 204 0.36 2.87 13.84
CA LEU A 204 1.63 2.20 13.60
C LEU A 204 2.29 2.75 12.33
N ILE A 205 3.56 3.13 12.45
CA ILE A 205 4.34 3.72 11.35
C ILE A 205 5.65 2.96 11.24
N PHE A 206 5.95 2.46 10.04
CA PHE A 206 7.27 1.93 9.69
C PHE A 206 8.09 3.06 9.05
N LYS A 207 9.01 3.64 9.83
CA LYS A 207 9.91 4.70 9.34
C LYS A 207 11.10 4.12 8.62
N TRP A 208 11.38 4.62 7.42
CA TRP A 208 12.60 4.31 6.69
C TRP A 208 13.74 5.22 7.15
N LEU A 209 14.70 4.67 7.89
CA LEU A 209 15.85 5.39 8.44
C LEU A 209 17.13 4.64 8.12
N ASN A 210 18.04 5.27 7.37
CA ASN A 210 19.33 4.69 7.00
C ASN A 210 19.22 3.28 6.40
N GLU A 211 18.24 3.09 5.50
CA GLU A 211 17.96 1.83 4.81
C GLU A 211 17.49 0.69 5.70
N LYS A 212 16.84 1.05 6.81
CA LYS A 212 16.21 0.11 7.74
C LYS A 212 14.83 0.62 8.12
N TRP A 213 13.91 -0.31 8.35
CA TRP A 213 12.61 -0.01 8.92
C TRP A 213 12.72 0.08 10.44
N VAL A 214 12.19 1.16 10.99
CA VAL A 214 12.04 1.36 12.43
C VAL A 214 10.56 1.47 12.72
N LYS A 215 10.07 0.57 13.56
CA LYS A 215 8.69 0.55 14.05
C LYS A 215 8.48 1.71 15.03
N GLU A 216 7.48 2.53 14.78
CA GLU A 216 7.07 3.64 15.65
C GLU A 216 5.56 3.59 15.88
N VAL A 217 5.17 3.57 17.16
CA VAL A 217 3.78 3.64 17.58
C VAL A 217 3.49 5.06 18.04
N ARG A 218 2.46 5.68 17.47
CA ARG A 218 1.95 7.00 17.87
C ARG A 218 0.58 6.87 18.50
N LYS A 219 0.26 7.77 19.42
CA LYS A 219 -1.13 7.90 19.88
C LYS A 219 -1.98 8.46 18.73
N GLY A 220 -3.22 7.96 18.62
CA GLY A 220 -4.13 8.34 17.53
C GLY A 220 -4.57 9.80 17.59
N ILE A 221 -5.17 10.26 16.48
CA ILE A 221 -5.76 11.59 16.33
C ILE A 221 -6.81 11.79 17.45
N GLY A 222 -6.64 12.83 18.27
CA GLY A 222 -7.56 13.16 19.38
C GLY A 222 -6.97 12.99 20.78
N THR A 223 -5.72 12.54 20.92
CA THR A 223 -4.99 12.60 22.20
C THR A 223 -3.91 13.66 22.12
N ALA A 224 -3.91 14.58 23.11
CA ALA A 224 -3.00 15.72 23.15
C ALA A 224 -1.52 15.30 23.06
N GLU A 225 -0.75 16.10 22.34
CA GLU A 225 0.73 16.08 22.33
C GLU A 225 1.32 16.08 23.75
#